data_AF-D6ZZI7-F1
#
_entry.id   AF-D6ZZI7-F1
#
_cell.length_a   1.000
_cell.length_b   1.000
_cell.length_c   1.000
_cell.angle_alpha   90.00
_cell.angle_beta   90.00
_cell.angle_gamma   90.00
#
_symmetry.space_group_name_H-M   'P 1'
#
loop_
_entity.id
_entity.type
_entity.pdbx_description
1 polymer ?
#
loop_
_entity_poly.entity_id
_entity_poly.type
_entity_poly.pdbx_seq_one_letter_code
_entity_poly.pdbx_strand_id
1 'polypeptide(L)' 'MPPVIVLALGAFGAAALVKLLARESRRVNAELDAARRSEEPEAPLSRRTLRRDPATGEYRPSDS' A
#
# COMPACT_ATOMS: atom_id res chain seq x y z
N MET A 1 -40.94 -13.65 10.36
CA MET A 1 -40.03 -12.49 10.32
C MET A 1 -40.05 -11.93 8.90
N PRO A 2 -40.27 -10.62 8.69
CA PRO A 2 -40.15 -10.01 7.38
C PRO A 2 -38.78 -10.35 6.75
N PRO A 3 -38.72 -10.77 5.49
CA PRO A 3 -37.47 -11.24 4.87
C PRO A 3 -36.37 -10.17 4.86
N VAL A 4 -36.78 -8.89 4.79
CA VAL A 4 -35.86 -7.74 4.87
C VAL A 4 -35.12 -7.69 6.22
N ILE A 5 -35.76 -8.07 7.33
CA ILE A 5 -35.14 -8.06 8.66
C ILE A 5 -34.07 -9.14 8.76
N VAL A 6 -34.32 -10.33 8.20
CA VAL A 6 -33.36 -11.44 8.19
C VAL A 6 -32.13 -11.06 7.35
N LEU A 7 -32.35 -10.46 6.19
CA LEU A 7 -31.28 -9.94 5.33
C LEU A 7 -30.46 -8.85 6.01
N ALA A 8 -31.12 -7.87 6.61
CA ALA A 8 -30.45 -6.78 7.31
C ALA A 8 -29.60 -7.30 8.48
N LEU A 9 -30.13 -8.23 9.27
CA LEU A 9 -29.40 -8.83 10.39
C LEU A 9 -28.20 -9.65 9.92
N GLY A 10 -28.36 -10.41 8.83
CA GLY A 10 -27.26 -11.15 8.20
C GLY A 10 -26.15 -10.24 7.67
N ALA A 11 -26.52 -9.16 6.96
CA ALA A 11 -25.57 -8.17 6.46
C ALA A 11 -24.83 -7.47 7.60
N PHE A 12 -25.55 -7.13 8.68
CA PHE A 12 -24.96 -6.48 9.85
C PHE A 12 -23.97 -7.40 10.56
N GLY A 13 -24.32 -8.68 10.73
CA GLY A 13 -23.42 -9.69 11.29
C GLY A 13 -22.16 -9.88 10.44
N ALA A 14 -22.31 -9.98 9.12
CA ALA A 14 -21.17 -10.10 8.21
C ALA A 14 -20.25 -8.87 8.27
N ALA A 15 -20.81 -7.66 8.29
CA ALA A 15 -20.03 -6.43 8.41
C ALA A 15 -19.26 -6.35 9.74
N ALA A 16 -19.88 -6.79 10.84
CA ALA A 16 -19.21 -6.85 12.15
C ALA A 16 -18.02 -7.82 12.14
N LEU A 17 -18.16 -8.99 11.53
CA LEU A 17 -17.07 -9.97 11.39
C LEU A 17 -15.92 -9.44 10.53
N VAL A 18 -16.23 -8.83 9.38
CA VAL A 18 -15.21 -8.21 8.52
C VAL A 18 -14.45 -7.12 9.29
N LYS A 19 -15.15 -6.27 10.03
CA LYS A 19 -14.52 -5.23 10.86
C LYS A 19 -13.61 -5.83 11.94
N LEU A 20 -14.03 -6.92 12.58
CA LEU A 20 -13.24 -7.62 13.59
C LEU A 20 -11.96 -8.22 12.97
N LEU A 21 -12.10 -8.94 11.85
CA LEU A 21 -10.96 -9.51 11.13
C LEU A 21 -10.00 -8.43 10.65
N ALA A 22 -10.50 -7.33 10.09
CA ALA A 22 -9.67 -6.20 9.66
C ALA A 22 -8.93 -5.56 10.84
N ARG A 23 -9.57 -5.45 12.01
CA ARG A 23 -8.94 -4.93 13.22
C ARG A 23 -7.84 -5.84 13.73
N GLU A 24 -8.10 -7.14 13.81
CA GLU A 24 -7.09 -8.11 14.28
C GLU A 24 -5.95 -8.25 13.28
N SER A 25 -6.28 -8.27 11.98
CA SER A 25 -5.29 -8.23 10.91
C SER A 25 -4.40 -7.01 11.05
N ARG A 26 -4.95 -5.79 11.21
CA ARG A 26 -4.14 -4.57 11.42
C ARG A 26 -3.33 -4.62 12.71
N ARG A 27 -3.85 -5.22 13.78
CA ARG A 27 -3.11 -5.37 15.03
C ARG A 27 -1.87 -6.25 14.84
N VAL A 28 -2.01 -7.35 14.09
CA VAL A 28 -0.91 -8.25 13.74
C VAL A 28 0.02 -7.61 12.72
N ASN A 29 -0.52 -6.94 11.70
CA ASN A 29 0.24 -6.31 10.62
C ASN A 29 0.80 -4.93 10.98
N ALA A 30 0.60 -4.44 12.21
CA ALA A 30 1.13 -3.15 12.65
C ALA A 30 2.66 -3.08 12.51
N GLU A 31 3.33 -4.23 12.62
CA GLU A 31 4.77 -4.38 12.39
C GLU A 31 5.13 -4.27 10.90
N LEU A 32 4.31 -4.82 10.00
CA LEU A 32 4.50 -4.69 8.55
C LEU A 32 4.16 -3.28 8.04
N ASP A 33 3.14 -2.64 8.62
CA ASP A 33 2.78 -1.25 8.32
C ASP A 33 3.80 -0.26 8.90
N ALA A 34 4.48 -0.60 10.00
CA ALA A 34 5.64 0.14 10.49
C ALA A 34 6.83 -0.04 9.53
N ALA A 35 7.11 -1.26 9.06
CA ALA A 35 8.15 -1.52 8.06
C ALA A 35 7.86 -0.80 6.73
N ARG A 36 6.63 -0.87 6.20
CA ARG A 36 6.23 -0.17 4.97
C ARG A 36 6.30 1.35 5.07
N ARG A 37 5.93 1.93 6.22
CA ARG A 37 6.12 3.38 6.47
C ARG A 37 7.58 3.76 6.67
N SER A 38 8.43 2.82 7.10
CA SER A 38 9.88 3.01 7.19
C SER A 38 10.57 2.82 5.84
N GLU A 39 9.98 2.03 4.94
CA GLU A 39 10.42 1.78 3.57
C GLU A 39 9.87 2.77 2.55
N GLU A 40 8.84 3.55 2.90
CA GLU A 40 8.37 4.68 2.10
C GLU A 40 9.50 5.72 2.09
N PRO A 41 10.27 5.83 0.99
CA PRO A 41 11.40 6.75 0.97
C PRO A 41 10.80 8.15 0.94
N GLU A 42 11.21 8.99 1.88
CA GLU A 42 10.81 10.41 2.01
C GLU A 42 11.18 11.28 0.79
N ALA A 43 11.72 10.68 -0.28
CA ALA A 43 11.91 11.34 -1.55
C ALA A 43 11.49 10.37 -2.65
N PRO A 44 10.83 10.83 -3.74
CA PRO A 44 11.01 10.12 -4.99
C PRO A 44 12.52 10.11 -5.18
N LEU A 45 13.14 8.93 -5.07
CA LEU A 45 14.46 8.71 -5.63
C LEU A 45 14.28 9.12 -7.09
N SER A 46 14.64 10.36 -7.39
CA SER A 46 14.68 10.92 -8.72
C SER A 46 15.40 9.85 -9.51
N ARG A 47 14.65 9.09 -10.32
CA ARG A 47 15.21 8.04 -11.17
C ARG A 47 16.22 8.79 -12.00
N ARG A 48 17.50 8.73 -11.61
CA ARG A 48 18.57 9.44 -12.30
C ARG A 48 18.53 8.94 -13.72
N THR A 49 18.04 9.79 -14.62
CA THR A 49 17.87 9.41 -16.01
C THR A 49 19.25 9.34 -16.62
N LEU A 50 19.59 8.22 -17.23
CA LEU A 50 20.82 8.12 -17.99
C LEU A 50 20.72 9.04 -19.21
N ARG A 51 21.72 9.90 -19.41
CA ARG A 51 21.82 10.78 -20.58
C ARG A 51 22.97 10.31 -21.46
N ARG A 52 22.75 10.34 -22.78
CA ARG A 52 23.77 9.97 -23.76
C ARG A 52 24.85 11.06 -23.86
N ASP A 53 26.10 10.68 -23.68
CA ASP A 53 27.28 11.52 -23.88
C ASP A 53 27.49 11.74 -25.39
N PRO A 54 27.48 12.99 -25.89
CA PRO A 54 27.66 13.27 -27.31
C PRO A 54 29.08 12.99 -27.82
N ALA A 55 30.09 12.98 -26.95
CA ALA A 55 31.49 12.76 -27.34
C ALA A 55 31.83 11.28 -27.50
N THR A 56 31.28 10.42 -26.62
CA THR A 56 31.58 8.98 -26.59
C THR A 56 30.41 8.10 -27.04
N GLY A 57 29.19 8.64 -26.99
CA GLY A 57 27.96 7.90 -27.29
C GLY A 57 27.45 7.02 -26.14
N GLU A 58 28.15 6.99 -25.01
CA GLU A 58 27.81 6.17 -23.84
C GLU A 58 26.74 6.85 -22.98
N TYR A 59 25.95 6.06 -22.25
CA TYR A 59 24.95 6.57 -21.34
C TYR A 59 25.54 6.78 -19.94
N ARG A 60 25.51 8.01 -19.42
CA ARG A 60 26.03 8.38 -18.10
C ARG A 60 24.93 8.96 -17.19
N PRO A 61 25.07 8.87 -15.86
CA PRO A 61 24.16 9.55 -14.94
C PRO A 61 24.13 11.06 -15.19
N SER A 62 22.96 11.68 -15.11
CA SER A 62 22.75 13.10 -15.40
C SER A 62 23.51 14.08 -14.50
N ASP A 63 23.99 13.62 -13.34
CA ASP A 63 24.52 14.44 -12.25
C ASP A 63 26.05 14.30 -12.09
N SER A 64 26.75 13.66 -13.04
CA SER A 64 28.20 13.42 -13.02
C SER A 64 28.99 14.42 -13.86
#